data_AF-A0A926P2G4-F1
#
_entry.id   AF-A0A926P2G4-F1
#
_cell.length_a   1.000
_cell.length_b   1.000
_cell.length_c   1.000
_cell.angle_alpha   90.00
_cell.angle_beta   90.00
_cell.angle_gamma   90.00
#
_symmetry.space_group_name_H-M   'P 1'
#
loop_
_entity.id
_entity.type
_entity.pdbx_description
1 polymer ?
#
loop_
_entity_poly.entity_id
_entity_poly.type
_entity_poly.pdbx_seq_one_letter_code
_entity_poly.pdbx_strand_id
1 'polypeptide(L)'
;MGQAGKALRQVLETYGISQSSLATALGVDRPIVFHWFHQQTDPTAETVAEIVKAIRGINPEASKEFVKLYLGDCTEDEPTALAIPASSQLPQSDEVNVSALSRLFTDTTTSYKYLFFISLLDILKRRQFEVLSPISFQEIIVEMLANAWYPHTYFKLSFGAQDKIAQKLDSLTLEVSEPILKFTDTDKKILRKAIASQNLNGVISYLRKYVPFRLIIPFLEKELEGINRARGNELDVAMPAIAEKYFQSRKPFYCFESTKYKDCQSVVIHPDWAEYIEKHYTIIRGWASWEWLNYMQRRNPSIPGIVNKIFIPQQRGSLSKQKQYWKLVLEHRNIKCIYSGQTLSLDNISLDHYLPWSFVAHDQLWNLIPVIPEVNLSKSNNLPAQLYFADFVFVQHLGLTISYENLGEKSWTNHVESYMSDLKTSPEDLLDRERLRNAYEATVQPLTTLAAKQGFTSDWLYPSQ
;
A
#
# COMPACT_ATOMS: atom_id res chain seq x y z
N MET A 1 -21.86 24.75 -9.15
CA MET A 1 -22.49 23.97 -10.23
C MET A 1 -21.55 22.84 -10.60
N GLY A 2 -21.99 21.61 -10.40
CA GLY A 2 -21.23 20.39 -10.61
C GLY A 2 -21.01 20.08 -12.09
N GLN A 3 -20.00 19.25 -12.33
CA GLN A 3 -19.61 18.82 -13.67
C GLN A 3 -20.68 17.93 -14.32
N ALA A 4 -21.44 17.18 -13.52
CA ALA A 4 -22.47 16.25 -13.99
C ALA A 4 -23.65 16.95 -14.67
N GLY A 5 -24.25 17.99 -14.06
CA GLY A 5 -25.36 18.72 -14.67
C GLY A 5 -24.96 19.43 -15.97
N LYS A 6 -23.71 19.93 -16.06
CA LYS A 6 -23.17 20.56 -17.27
C LYS A 6 -22.98 19.55 -18.41
N ALA A 7 -22.30 18.44 -18.14
CA ALA A 7 -22.11 17.35 -19.11
C ALA A 7 -23.47 16.80 -19.58
N LEU A 8 -24.42 16.62 -18.65
CA LEU A 8 -25.74 16.08 -18.96
C LEU A 8 -26.51 17.00 -19.90
N ARG A 9 -26.56 18.30 -19.59
CA ARG A 9 -27.23 19.30 -20.44
C ARG A 9 -26.65 19.30 -21.86
N GLN A 10 -25.32 19.36 -21.97
CA GLN A 10 -24.63 19.41 -23.26
C GLN A 10 -24.92 18.17 -24.12
N VAL A 11 -24.90 16.98 -23.52
CA VAL A 11 -25.18 15.73 -24.24
C VAL A 11 -26.63 15.62 -24.68
N LEU A 12 -27.58 15.97 -23.80
CA LEU A 12 -29.00 15.92 -24.14
C LEU A 12 -29.35 16.90 -25.26
N GLU A 13 -28.77 18.11 -25.25
CA GLU A 13 -28.93 19.10 -26.33
C GLU A 13 -28.27 18.63 -27.64
N THR A 14 -27.05 18.11 -27.58
CA THR A 14 -26.26 17.72 -28.77
C THR A 14 -26.87 16.52 -29.50
N TYR A 15 -27.35 15.52 -28.76
CA TYR A 15 -27.90 14.29 -29.33
C TYR A 15 -29.44 14.29 -29.43
N GLY A 16 -30.10 15.43 -29.13
CA GLY A 16 -31.54 15.58 -29.24
C GLY A 16 -32.35 14.67 -28.30
N ILE A 17 -31.77 14.27 -27.16
CA ILE A 17 -32.43 13.38 -26.20
C ILE A 17 -33.31 14.22 -25.28
N SER A 18 -34.62 13.96 -25.30
CA SER A 18 -35.57 14.68 -24.44
C SER A 18 -35.39 14.31 -22.96
N GLN A 19 -35.58 15.28 -22.06
CA GLN A 19 -35.57 15.04 -20.61
C GLN A 19 -36.58 13.95 -20.19
N SER A 20 -37.73 13.86 -20.87
CA SER A 20 -38.73 12.83 -20.63
C SER A 20 -38.22 11.43 -20.98
N SER A 21 -37.48 11.28 -22.09
CA SER A 21 -36.89 10.00 -22.50
C SER A 21 -35.88 9.50 -21.48
N LEU A 22 -35.04 10.40 -20.94
CA LEU A 22 -34.07 10.05 -19.91
C LEU A 22 -34.77 9.71 -18.58
N ALA A 23 -35.80 10.47 -18.18
CA ALA A 23 -36.56 10.20 -16.96
C ALA A 23 -37.22 8.80 -17.00
N THR A 24 -37.82 8.42 -18.13
CA THR A 24 -38.39 7.09 -18.34
C THR A 24 -37.32 5.99 -18.27
N ALA A 25 -36.15 6.20 -18.89
CA ALA A 25 -35.06 5.22 -18.90
C ALA A 25 -34.43 5.03 -17.51
N LEU A 26 -34.47 6.05 -16.65
CA LEU A 26 -33.98 6.00 -15.27
C LEU A 26 -35.03 5.53 -14.26
N GLY A 27 -36.31 5.46 -14.64
CA GLY A 27 -37.40 5.16 -13.71
C GLY A 27 -37.63 6.25 -12.66
N VAL A 28 -37.35 7.51 -13.00
CA VAL A 28 -37.49 8.67 -12.11
C VAL A 28 -38.49 9.69 -12.65
N ASP A 29 -39.03 10.56 -11.79
CA ASP A 29 -39.95 11.61 -12.20
C ASP A 29 -39.25 12.69 -13.04
N ARG A 30 -39.94 13.18 -14.09
CA ARG A 30 -39.43 14.21 -15.01
C ARG A 30 -38.88 15.48 -14.33
N PRO A 31 -39.46 16.01 -13.23
CA PRO A 31 -38.91 17.17 -12.53
C PRO A 31 -37.47 16.96 -12.03
N ILE A 32 -37.09 15.73 -11.65
CA ILE A 32 -35.73 15.42 -11.18
C ILE A 32 -34.73 15.67 -12.31
N VAL A 33 -35.01 15.13 -13.51
CA VAL A 33 -34.17 15.35 -14.71
C VAL A 33 -34.19 16.81 -15.16
N PHE A 34 -35.33 17.51 -15.00
CA PHE A 34 -35.44 18.94 -15.28
C PHE A 34 -34.48 19.76 -14.39
N HIS A 35 -34.45 19.47 -13.08
CA HIS A 35 -33.54 20.16 -12.16
C HIS A 35 -32.06 19.89 -12.49
N TRP A 36 -31.70 18.67 -12.89
CA TRP A 36 -30.34 18.37 -13.35
C TRP A 36 -29.99 19.09 -14.65
N PHE A 37 -30.89 19.07 -15.63
CA PHE A 37 -30.68 19.70 -16.94
C PHE A 37 -30.51 21.23 -16.82
N HIS A 38 -31.33 21.87 -15.99
CA HIS A 38 -31.22 23.31 -15.72
C HIS A 38 -30.19 23.65 -14.63
N GLN A 39 -29.42 22.66 -14.15
CA GLN A 39 -28.35 22.80 -13.17
C GLN A 39 -28.81 23.45 -11.85
N GLN A 40 -30.06 23.19 -11.46
CA GLN A 40 -30.64 23.62 -10.18
C GLN A 40 -30.23 22.68 -9.05
N THR A 41 -30.02 21.40 -9.37
CA THR A 41 -29.39 20.38 -8.52
C THR A 41 -28.45 19.52 -9.38
N ASP A 42 -27.46 18.88 -8.77
CA ASP A 42 -26.59 17.93 -9.46
C ASP A 42 -26.94 16.49 -9.04
N PRO A 43 -26.85 15.50 -9.94
CA PRO A 43 -27.01 14.09 -9.59
C PRO A 43 -25.86 13.61 -8.70
N THR A 44 -26.12 12.64 -7.82
CA THR A 44 -25.07 12.02 -6.99
C THR A 44 -24.16 11.12 -7.83
N ALA A 45 -23.01 10.71 -7.30
CA ALA A 45 -22.08 9.84 -8.01
C ALA A 45 -22.71 8.50 -8.43
N GLU A 46 -23.57 7.93 -7.57
CA GLU A 46 -24.33 6.72 -7.86
C GLU A 46 -25.33 6.96 -9.01
N THR A 47 -26.05 8.08 -8.95
CA THR A 47 -27.00 8.47 -10.00
C THR A 47 -26.31 8.76 -11.33
N VAL A 48 -25.08 9.29 -11.33
CA VAL A 48 -24.30 9.49 -12.56
C VAL A 48 -24.01 8.15 -13.27
N ALA A 49 -23.68 7.09 -12.51
CA ALA A 49 -23.48 5.76 -13.10
C ALA A 49 -24.77 5.21 -13.73
N GLU A 50 -25.93 5.50 -13.13
CA GLU A 50 -27.24 5.15 -13.70
C GLU A 50 -27.59 5.97 -14.93
N ILE A 51 -27.28 7.28 -14.93
CA ILE A 51 -27.42 8.17 -16.08
C ILE A 51 -26.59 7.65 -17.27
N VAL A 52 -25.33 7.23 -17.04
CA VAL A 52 -24.49 6.64 -18.10
C VAL A 52 -25.17 5.41 -18.72
N LYS A 53 -25.71 4.50 -17.90
CA LYS A 53 -26.41 3.29 -18.37
C LYS A 53 -27.69 3.63 -19.12
N ALA A 54 -28.48 4.56 -18.61
CA ALA A 54 -29.73 4.99 -19.24
C ALA A 54 -29.48 5.69 -20.59
N ILE A 55 -28.52 6.61 -20.66
CA ILE A 55 -28.13 7.25 -21.91
C ILE A 55 -27.57 6.20 -22.89
N ARG A 56 -26.78 5.22 -22.43
CA ARG A 56 -26.27 4.14 -23.29
C ARG A 56 -27.38 3.34 -23.96
N GLY A 57 -28.48 3.08 -23.23
CA GLY A 57 -29.65 2.40 -23.77
C GLY A 57 -30.43 3.22 -24.81
N ILE A 58 -30.34 4.55 -24.75
CA ILE A 58 -31.00 5.47 -25.71
C ILE A 58 -30.09 5.72 -26.92
N ASN A 59 -28.84 6.13 -26.68
CA ASN A 59 -27.83 6.42 -27.68
C ASN A 59 -26.42 6.12 -27.11
N PRO A 60 -25.74 5.07 -27.61
CA PRO A 60 -24.40 4.67 -27.14
C PRO A 60 -23.33 5.76 -27.28
N GLU A 61 -23.37 6.56 -28.34
CA GLU A 61 -22.39 7.62 -28.59
C GLU A 61 -22.60 8.81 -27.64
N ALA A 62 -23.86 9.14 -27.34
CA ALA A 62 -24.19 10.14 -26.32
C ALA A 62 -23.67 9.73 -24.93
N SER A 63 -23.67 8.42 -24.62
CA SER A 63 -23.16 7.89 -23.35
C SER A 63 -21.64 8.03 -23.25
N LYS A 64 -20.90 7.73 -24.33
CA LYS A 64 -19.45 7.92 -24.39
C LYS A 64 -19.09 9.40 -24.22
N GLU A 65 -19.78 10.29 -24.92
CA GLU A 65 -19.57 11.73 -24.81
C GLU A 65 -19.92 12.25 -23.41
N PHE A 66 -20.98 11.75 -22.78
CA PHE A 66 -21.32 12.10 -21.39
C PHE A 66 -20.23 11.68 -20.41
N VAL A 67 -19.69 10.46 -20.55
CA VAL A 67 -18.58 9.97 -19.72
C VAL A 67 -17.33 10.82 -19.93
N LYS A 68 -17.02 11.16 -21.19
CA LYS A 68 -15.89 12.03 -21.55
C LYS A 68 -16.01 13.42 -20.94
N LEU A 69 -17.15 14.08 -21.11
CA LEU A 69 -17.41 15.42 -20.56
C LEU A 69 -17.48 15.42 -19.03
N TYR A 70 -17.96 14.34 -18.42
CA TYR A 70 -18.04 14.22 -16.97
C TYR A 70 -16.68 13.93 -16.31
N LEU A 71 -15.87 13.05 -16.90
CA LEU A 71 -14.57 12.65 -16.34
C LEU A 71 -13.40 13.55 -16.81
N GLY A 72 -13.60 14.36 -17.85
CA GLY A 72 -12.50 15.03 -18.57
C GLY A 72 -11.69 14.02 -19.39
N ASP A 73 -10.93 14.49 -20.40
CA ASP A 73 -10.22 13.66 -21.40
C ASP A 73 -9.39 12.52 -20.80
N CYS A 74 -10.08 11.41 -20.58
CA CYS A 74 -9.55 10.09 -20.33
C CYS A 74 -10.27 9.18 -21.33
N THR A 75 -9.53 8.73 -22.35
CA THR A 75 -9.74 7.56 -23.22
C THR A 75 -10.15 7.78 -24.70
N GLU A 76 -9.31 7.21 -25.57
CA GLU A 76 -9.60 6.42 -26.79
C GLU A 76 -8.91 5.06 -26.50
N ASP A 77 -9.41 3.82 -26.75
CA ASP A 77 -10.49 3.26 -27.57
C ASP A 77 -10.98 1.89 -27.03
N GLU A 78 -12.19 1.45 -27.41
CA GLU A 78 -12.79 0.10 -27.24
C GLU A 78 -12.58 -0.79 -28.51
N PRO A 79 -13.10 -2.04 -28.62
CA PRO A 79 -12.89 -3.23 -27.77
C PRO A 79 -12.49 -4.47 -28.61
N THR A 80 -11.68 -5.40 -28.08
CA THR A 80 -11.65 -6.78 -28.62
C THR A 80 -11.41 -7.80 -27.51
N ALA A 81 -12.32 -8.79 -27.48
CA ALA A 81 -12.24 -10.11 -26.82
C ALA A 81 -11.57 -10.19 -25.44
N LEU A 82 -12.40 -10.24 -24.38
CA LEU A 82 -12.10 -10.79 -23.04
C LEU A 82 -10.61 -10.68 -22.61
N ALA A 83 -10.08 -9.46 -22.61
CA ALA A 83 -8.74 -9.18 -22.14
C ALA A 83 -8.79 -8.73 -20.67
N ILE A 84 -7.92 -9.35 -19.90
CA ILE A 84 -7.46 -8.97 -18.56
C ILE A 84 -7.39 -7.43 -18.45
N PRO A 85 -7.78 -6.80 -17.31
CA PRO A 85 -7.92 -5.35 -17.23
C PRO A 85 -6.69 -4.61 -17.75
N ALA A 86 -6.92 -3.60 -18.58
CA ALA A 86 -5.92 -2.77 -19.26
C ALA A 86 -4.95 -2.01 -18.32
N SER A 87 -5.08 -2.14 -16.99
CA SER A 87 -4.14 -1.59 -16.00
C SER A 87 -2.89 -2.45 -15.76
N SER A 88 -2.71 -3.53 -16.53
CA SER A 88 -1.62 -4.52 -16.35
C SER A 88 -0.57 -4.54 -17.47
N GLN A 89 -0.76 -3.76 -18.54
CA GLN A 89 0.15 -3.76 -19.69
C GLN A 89 1.14 -2.61 -19.59
N LEU A 90 2.43 -2.95 -19.66
CA LEU A 90 3.51 -1.97 -19.77
C LEU A 90 3.42 -1.25 -21.13
N PRO A 91 3.73 0.06 -21.19
CA PRO A 91 3.71 0.82 -22.44
C PRO A 91 4.57 0.16 -23.52
N GLN A 92 4.05 -0.03 -24.72
CA GLN A 92 4.84 -0.66 -25.78
C GLN A 92 5.95 0.26 -26.26
N SER A 93 7.02 -0.33 -26.80
CA SER A 93 8.16 0.38 -27.37
C SER A 93 8.74 -0.42 -28.52
N ASP A 94 9.09 0.26 -29.60
CA ASP A 94 9.80 -0.34 -30.74
C ASP A 94 11.32 -0.44 -30.46
N GLU A 95 11.82 0.30 -29.47
CA GLU A 95 13.26 0.36 -29.16
C GLU A 95 13.72 -0.72 -28.20
N VAL A 96 12.85 -1.17 -27.29
CA VAL A 96 13.20 -2.09 -26.21
C VAL A 96 12.18 -3.21 -26.08
N ASN A 97 12.63 -4.39 -25.63
CA ASN A 97 11.78 -5.57 -25.53
C ASN A 97 10.91 -5.54 -24.26
N VAL A 98 9.77 -4.84 -24.32
CA VAL A 98 8.81 -4.71 -23.21
C VAL A 98 8.18 -6.06 -22.83
N SER A 99 8.00 -6.97 -23.79
CA SER A 99 7.50 -8.33 -23.53
C SER A 99 8.46 -9.17 -22.68
N ALA A 100 9.78 -8.98 -22.83
CA ALA A 100 10.75 -9.59 -21.93
C ALA A 100 10.69 -8.96 -20.53
N LEU A 101 10.54 -7.63 -20.44
CA LEU A 101 10.39 -6.92 -19.17
C LEU A 101 9.17 -7.41 -18.38
N SER A 102 8.02 -7.60 -19.02
CA SER A 102 6.82 -8.08 -18.32
C SER A 102 6.95 -9.49 -17.75
N ARG A 103 7.98 -10.26 -18.15
CA ARG A 103 8.27 -11.62 -17.68
C ARG A 103 9.36 -11.71 -16.61
N LEU A 104 9.86 -10.59 -16.09
CA LEU A 104 10.91 -10.58 -15.05
C LEU A 104 10.56 -11.45 -13.83
N PHE A 105 9.27 -11.49 -13.45
CA PHE A 105 8.79 -12.12 -12.22
C PHE A 105 8.03 -13.45 -12.45
N THR A 106 8.05 -14.01 -13.67
CA THR A 106 7.30 -15.25 -13.98
C THR A 106 7.74 -16.45 -13.14
N ASP A 107 9.03 -16.52 -12.78
CA ASP A 107 9.57 -17.56 -11.89
C ASP A 107 10.28 -16.91 -10.69
N THR A 108 9.58 -16.88 -9.55
CA THR A 108 10.07 -16.30 -8.29
C THR A 108 9.71 -17.20 -7.11
N THR A 109 10.72 -17.65 -6.36
CA THR A 109 10.54 -18.34 -5.07
C THR A 109 10.77 -17.40 -3.88
N THR A 110 11.66 -16.43 -4.05
CA THR A 110 12.06 -15.43 -3.03
C THR A 110 11.77 -14.00 -3.52
N SER A 111 11.85 -13.04 -2.60
CA SER A 111 11.61 -11.61 -2.86
C SER A 111 12.68 -10.94 -3.71
N TYR A 112 13.84 -11.59 -3.88
CA TYR A 112 15.05 -10.91 -4.33
C TYR A 112 14.93 -10.28 -5.72
N LYS A 113 14.24 -10.93 -6.68
CA LYS A 113 14.03 -10.33 -8.01
C LYS A 113 13.20 -9.04 -7.93
N TYR A 114 12.11 -9.06 -7.15
CA TYR A 114 11.25 -7.90 -6.94
C TYR A 114 12.04 -6.74 -6.33
N LEU A 115 12.75 -7.01 -5.23
CA LEU A 115 13.54 -6.00 -4.54
C LEU A 115 14.70 -5.50 -5.38
N PHE A 116 15.37 -6.36 -6.14
CA PHE A 116 16.47 -5.96 -7.01
C PHE A 116 15.97 -5.02 -8.11
N PHE A 117 14.89 -5.37 -8.81
CA PHE A 117 14.33 -4.53 -9.86
C PHE A 117 13.78 -3.20 -9.31
N ILE A 118 13.00 -3.24 -8.22
CA ILE A 118 12.51 -2.01 -7.56
C ILE A 118 13.67 -1.12 -7.12
N SER A 119 14.75 -1.71 -6.60
CA SER A 119 15.95 -0.96 -6.20
C SER A 119 16.65 -0.32 -7.38
N LEU A 120 16.73 -1.00 -8.53
CA LEU A 120 17.24 -0.39 -9.76
C LEU A 120 16.38 0.81 -10.20
N LEU A 121 15.05 0.69 -10.16
CA LEU A 121 14.15 1.81 -10.48
C LEU A 121 14.35 3.00 -9.52
N ASP A 122 14.45 2.72 -8.21
CA ASP A 122 14.66 3.76 -7.20
C ASP A 122 16.04 4.44 -7.37
N ILE A 123 17.10 3.68 -7.68
CA ILE A 123 18.44 4.21 -7.98
C ILE A 123 18.42 5.06 -9.25
N LEU A 124 17.82 4.57 -10.34
CA LEU A 124 17.72 5.29 -11.61
C LEU A 124 17.01 6.63 -11.42
N LYS A 125 15.86 6.64 -10.74
CA LYS A 125 15.15 7.90 -10.44
C LYS A 125 16.01 8.86 -9.62
N ARG A 126 16.74 8.37 -8.60
CA ARG A 126 17.65 9.21 -7.80
C ARG A 126 18.81 9.78 -8.60
N ARG A 127 19.28 9.05 -9.62
CA ARG A 127 20.33 9.46 -10.55
C ARG A 127 19.77 10.24 -11.75
N GLN A 128 18.49 10.64 -11.73
CA GLN A 128 17.83 11.32 -12.85
C GLN A 128 18.00 10.56 -14.18
N PHE A 129 17.96 9.23 -14.11
CA PHE A 129 18.11 8.31 -15.23
C PHE A 129 19.46 8.41 -15.99
N GLU A 130 20.46 9.08 -15.41
CA GLU A 130 21.82 9.09 -15.94
C GLU A 130 22.51 7.73 -15.72
N VAL A 131 22.92 7.08 -16.82
CA VAL A 131 23.47 5.72 -16.81
C VAL A 131 24.93 5.63 -17.29
N LEU A 132 25.64 6.76 -17.34
CA LEU A 132 27.06 6.80 -17.72
C LEU A 132 27.96 6.05 -16.73
N SER A 133 27.59 6.02 -15.45
CA SER A 133 28.33 5.30 -14.42
C SER A 133 27.64 3.98 -14.06
N PRO A 134 28.38 2.86 -13.90
CA PRO A 134 27.82 1.61 -13.45
C PRO A 134 27.13 1.73 -12.09
N ILE A 135 26.15 0.85 -11.84
CA ILE A 135 25.50 0.72 -10.54
C ILE A 135 26.13 -0.48 -9.83
N SER A 136 26.85 -0.23 -8.73
CA SER A 136 27.51 -1.29 -7.98
C SER A 136 26.51 -2.23 -7.29
N PHE A 137 26.87 -3.49 -7.11
CA PHE A 137 26.07 -4.43 -6.32
C PHE A 137 25.91 -3.96 -4.87
N GLN A 138 26.91 -3.26 -4.32
CA GLN A 138 26.79 -2.65 -3.00
C GLN A 138 25.65 -1.64 -2.95
N GLU A 139 25.56 -0.73 -3.93
CA GLU A 139 24.48 0.26 -3.98
C GLU A 139 23.11 -0.41 -4.12
N ILE A 140 23.00 -1.39 -5.03
CA ILE A 140 21.73 -2.12 -5.24
C ILE A 140 21.31 -2.85 -3.97
N ILE A 141 22.24 -3.53 -3.30
CA ILE A 141 21.93 -4.33 -2.11
C ILE A 141 21.60 -3.44 -0.91
N VAL A 142 22.27 -2.30 -0.74
CA VAL A 142 21.86 -1.30 0.27
C VAL A 142 20.43 -0.82 0.01
N GLU A 143 20.07 -0.54 -1.23
CA GLU A 143 18.71 -0.14 -1.60
C GLU A 143 17.69 -1.27 -1.41
N MET A 144 18.05 -2.53 -1.72
CA MET A 144 17.22 -3.71 -1.47
C MET A 144 16.92 -3.87 0.02
N LEU A 145 17.94 -3.75 0.86
CA LEU A 145 17.80 -3.83 2.32
C LEU A 145 16.94 -2.68 2.84
N ALA A 146 17.14 -1.45 2.35
CA ALA A 146 16.31 -0.30 2.72
C ALA A 146 14.83 -0.51 2.30
N ASN A 147 14.58 -1.08 1.12
CA ASN A 147 13.24 -1.42 0.64
C ASN A 147 12.58 -2.55 1.47
N ALA A 148 13.37 -3.50 1.98
CA ALA A 148 12.88 -4.60 2.81
C ALA A 148 12.73 -4.25 4.30
N TRP A 149 13.46 -3.24 4.78
CA TRP A 149 13.52 -2.89 6.20
C TRP A 149 12.15 -2.52 6.78
N TYR A 150 11.36 -1.68 6.11
CA TYR A 150 10.07 -1.29 6.67
C TYR A 150 9.07 -2.45 6.74
N PRO A 151 8.80 -3.20 5.64
CA PRO A 151 7.95 -4.38 5.71
C PRO A 151 8.38 -5.36 6.80
N HIS A 152 9.68 -5.61 6.95
CA HIS A 152 10.22 -6.56 7.92
C HIS A 152 10.27 -6.01 9.36
N THR A 153 11.04 -4.96 9.59
CA THR A 153 11.38 -4.48 10.93
C THR A 153 10.23 -3.75 11.61
N TYR A 154 9.49 -2.92 10.86
CA TYR A 154 8.40 -2.10 11.42
C TYR A 154 7.05 -2.83 11.38
N PHE A 155 6.70 -3.41 10.24
CA PHE A 155 5.40 -4.07 10.03
C PHE A 155 5.40 -5.58 10.28
N LYS A 156 6.57 -6.17 10.60
CA LYS A 156 6.74 -7.59 10.93
C LYS A 156 6.24 -8.53 9.84
N LEU A 157 6.30 -8.12 8.57
CA LEU A 157 5.86 -8.96 7.44
C LEU A 157 6.87 -10.06 7.14
N SER A 158 6.36 -11.24 6.83
CA SER A 158 7.15 -12.38 6.38
C SER A 158 7.47 -12.27 4.89
N PHE A 159 8.73 -12.49 4.53
CA PHE A 159 9.17 -12.65 3.14
C PHE A 159 9.12 -14.12 2.70
N GLY A 160 8.67 -15.04 3.57
CA GLY A 160 8.63 -16.48 3.33
C GLY A 160 9.88 -17.21 3.85
N ALA A 161 9.73 -18.50 4.19
CA ALA A 161 10.74 -19.26 4.92
C ALA A 161 12.09 -19.47 4.18
N GLN A 162 12.04 -19.55 2.84
CA GLN A 162 13.23 -19.68 1.99
C GLN A 162 13.97 -18.36 1.83
N ASP A 163 13.28 -17.25 2.01
CA ASP A 163 13.85 -15.92 1.90
C ASP A 163 14.75 -15.63 3.12
N LYS A 164 15.88 -14.97 2.88
CA LYS A 164 16.88 -14.66 3.89
C LYS A 164 17.11 -13.17 4.05
N ILE A 165 16.38 -12.30 3.34
CA ILE A 165 16.61 -10.86 3.45
C ILE A 165 16.32 -10.33 4.85
N ALA A 166 15.24 -10.83 5.48
CA ALA A 166 14.92 -10.57 6.88
C ALA A 166 16.09 -10.92 7.81
N GLN A 167 16.63 -12.13 7.68
CA GLN A 167 17.79 -12.57 8.48
C GLN A 167 19.05 -11.73 8.21
N LYS A 168 19.25 -11.27 6.97
CA LYS A 168 20.36 -10.36 6.65
C LYS A 168 20.17 -8.99 7.29
N LEU A 169 18.94 -8.46 7.30
CA LEU A 169 18.62 -7.22 8.02
C LEU A 169 18.82 -7.36 9.52
N ASP A 170 18.35 -8.45 10.12
CA ASP A 170 18.48 -8.70 11.57
C ASP A 170 19.94 -8.87 12.00
N SER A 171 20.83 -9.28 11.08
CA SER A 171 22.27 -9.36 11.35
C SER A 171 22.97 -8.00 11.38
N LEU A 172 22.29 -6.92 11.00
CA LEU A 172 22.82 -5.56 11.03
C LEU A 172 22.45 -4.87 12.34
N THR A 173 23.43 -4.28 13.01
CA THR A 173 23.18 -3.44 14.18
C THR A 173 22.80 -2.03 13.71
N LEU A 174 21.52 -1.85 13.40
CA LEU A 174 20.96 -0.57 12.99
C LEU A 174 20.43 0.18 14.20
N GLU A 175 21.19 1.15 14.71
CA GLU A 175 20.69 2.13 15.68
C GLU A 175 19.80 3.15 14.99
N VAL A 176 18.63 2.70 14.55
CA VAL A 176 17.55 3.62 14.18
C VAL A 176 16.85 3.95 15.49
N SER A 177 17.33 5.00 16.17
CA SER A 177 16.60 5.56 17.29
C SER A 177 15.18 5.84 16.81
N GLU A 178 14.18 5.25 17.44
CA GLU A 178 12.82 5.71 17.27
C GLU A 178 12.76 7.11 17.88
N PRO A 179 12.72 8.15 17.03
CA PRO A 179 11.55 8.98 17.11
C PRO A 179 10.93 9.02 15.72
N ILE A 180 9.76 8.39 15.59
CA ILE A 180 8.76 8.68 14.55
C ILE A 180 9.43 8.97 13.20
N LEU A 181 9.95 7.93 12.52
CA LEU A 181 10.23 8.06 11.10
C LEU A 181 8.93 8.59 10.48
N LYS A 182 8.96 9.80 9.92
CA LYS A 182 7.77 10.41 9.31
C LYS A 182 7.44 9.76 7.96
N PHE A 183 8.14 8.66 7.64
CA PHE A 183 7.99 7.84 6.46
C PHE A 183 8.24 8.65 5.17
N THR A 184 9.18 9.60 5.25
CA THR A 184 9.60 10.46 4.15
C THR A 184 10.80 9.86 3.39
N ASP A 185 11.05 10.32 2.16
CA ASP A 185 12.25 9.91 1.39
C ASP A 185 13.56 10.27 2.12
N THR A 186 13.53 11.35 2.93
CA THR A 186 14.63 11.73 3.83
C THR A 186 14.94 10.63 4.84
N ASP A 187 13.92 9.96 5.38
CA ASP A 187 14.08 8.85 6.33
C ASP A 187 14.75 7.65 5.65
N LYS A 188 14.34 7.32 4.42
CA LYS A 188 14.96 6.26 3.62
C LYS A 188 16.43 6.59 3.29
N LYS A 189 16.79 7.86 3.08
CA LYS A 189 18.19 8.29 2.90
C LYS A 189 19.03 8.04 4.15
N ILE A 190 18.51 8.35 5.34
CA ILE A 190 19.20 8.08 6.62
C ILE A 190 19.40 6.58 6.80
N LEU A 191 18.35 5.78 6.54
CA LEU A 191 18.42 4.32 6.61
C LEU A 191 19.47 3.74 5.67
N ARG A 192 19.53 4.19 4.41
CA ARG A 192 20.56 3.76 3.45
C ARG A 192 21.97 4.06 3.95
N LYS A 193 22.17 5.25 4.54
CA LYS A 193 23.47 5.62 5.14
C LYS A 193 23.82 4.71 6.32
N ALA A 194 22.86 4.42 7.20
CA ALA A 194 23.05 3.55 8.36
C ALA A 194 23.34 2.09 7.95
N ILE A 195 22.70 1.59 6.89
CA ILE A 195 22.99 0.26 6.32
C ILE A 195 24.39 0.26 5.68
N ALA A 196 24.71 1.27 4.88
CA ALA A 196 25.99 1.36 4.17
C ALA A 196 27.21 1.51 5.10
N SER A 197 27.03 2.00 6.33
CA SER A 197 28.10 2.06 7.34
C SER A 197 28.39 0.73 8.03
N GLN A 198 27.58 -0.31 7.81
CA GLN A 198 27.80 -1.64 8.36
C GLN A 198 28.80 -2.45 7.52
N ASN A 199 29.32 -3.56 8.07
CA ASN A 199 30.09 -4.53 7.30
C ASN A 199 29.15 -5.39 6.44
N LEU A 200 29.04 -5.07 5.15
CA LEU A 200 28.12 -5.73 4.23
C LEU A 200 28.75 -6.85 3.38
N ASN A 201 30.03 -7.20 3.56
CA ASN A 201 30.72 -8.13 2.65
C ASN A 201 30.01 -9.49 2.53
N GLY A 202 29.61 -10.08 3.65
CA GLY A 202 28.87 -11.35 3.66
C GLY A 202 27.45 -11.24 3.11
N VAL A 203 26.78 -10.10 3.33
CA VAL A 203 25.44 -9.83 2.81
C VAL A 203 25.47 -9.65 1.30
N ILE A 204 26.43 -8.86 0.80
CA ILE A 204 26.65 -8.61 -0.63
C ILE A 204 26.99 -9.91 -1.36
N SER A 205 27.94 -10.68 -0.84
CA SER A 205 28.34 -11.97 -1.42
C SER A 205 27.15 -12.94 -1.56
N TYR A 206 26.26 -12.95 -0.57
CA TYR A 206 25.07 -13.79 -0.59
C TYR A 206 24.00 -13.27 -1.57
N LEU A 207 23.61 -12.00 -1.47
CA LEU A 207 22.50 -11.43 -2.26
C LEU A 207 22.87 -11.15 -3.72
N ARG A 208 24.16 -11.00 -4.06
CA ARG A 208 24.61 -10.94 -5.47
C ARG A 208 24.46 -12.28 -6.19
N LYS A 209 24.32 -13.39 -5.46
CA LYS A 209 24.25 -14.72 -6.06
C LYS A 209 22.93 -14.86 -6.84
N TYR A 210 23.02 -15.38 -8.06
CA TYR A 210 21.90 -15.70 -8.94
C TYR A 210 21.12 -14.48 -9.49
N VAL A 211 20.56 -13.63 -8.64
CA VAL A 211 19.53 -12.65 -9.03
C VAL A 211 20.01 -11.66 -10.11
N PRO A 212 21.18 -11.00 -9.98
CA PRO A 212 21.65 -10.09 -11.02
C PRO A 212 21.83 -10.77 -12.39
N PHE A 213 22.19 -12.06 -12.40
CA PHE A 213 22.43 -12.80 -13.64
C PHE A 213 21.13 -13.37 -14.20
N ARG A 214 20.22 -13.81 -13.33
CA ARG A 214 18.98 -14.50 -13.73
C ARG A 214 17.80 -13.56 -14.02
N LEU A 215 17.83 -12.33 -13.51
CA LEU A 215 16.76 -11.36 -13.76
C LEU A 215 16.65 -11.05 -15.26
N ILE A 216 17.77 -10.96 -15.98
CA ILE A 216 17.79 -10.58 -17.40
C ILE A 216 17.62 -11.76 -18.38
N ILE A 217 17.34 -12.97 -17.89
CA ILE A 217 17.09 -14.15 -18.75
C ILE A 217 16.02 -13.88 -19.83
N PRO A 218 14.86 -13.23 -19.54
CA PRO A 218 13.81 -13.03 -20.54
C PRO A 218 14.26 -12.26 -21.79
N PHE A 219 15.33 -11.47 -21.70
CA PHE A 219 15.87 -10.69 -22.82
C PHE A 219 16.82 -11.51 -23.72
N LEU A 220 17.33 -12.63 -23.22
CA LEU A 220 18.42 -13.41 -23.82
C LEU A 220 18.07 -14.89 -23.94
N GLU A 221 16.78 -15.25 -23.96
CA GLU A 221 16.35 -16.65 -23.87
C GLU A 221 16.92 -17.53 -24.98
N LYS A 222 16.99 -16.99 -26.21
CA LYS A 222 17.52 -17.69 -27.39
C LYS A 222 19.03 -17.88 -27.28
N GLU A 223 19.72 -16.85 -26.79
CA GLU A 223 21.18 -16.84 -26.63
C GLU A 223 21.64 -17.73 -25.46
N LEU A 224 20.71 -18.11 -24.58
CA LEU A 224 20.90 -19.04 -23.46
C LEU A 224 20.44 -20.48 -23.78
N GLU A 225 20.03 -20.76 -25.02
CA GLU A 225 19.70 -22.12 -25.45
C GLU A 225 20.92 -23.04 -25.31
N GLY A 226 20.71 -24.24 -24.76
CA GLY A 226 21.78 -25.21 -24.50
C GLY A 226 22.50 -25.05 -23.16
N ILE A 227 22.29 -23.96 -22.41
CA ILE A 227 22.87 -23.78 -21.07
C ILE A 227 21.91 -24.33 -20.02
N ASN A 228 22.43 -25.14 -19.09
CA ASN A 228 21.62 -25.73 -18.02
C ASN A 228 21.11 -24.66 -17.04
N ARG A 229 19.78 -24.54 -16.94
CA ARG A 229 19.10 -23.59 -16.02
C ARG A 229 18.81 -24.17 -14.64
N ALA A 230 18.78 -25.50 -14.52
CA ALA A 230 18.21 -26.20 -13.37
C ALA A 230 19.24 -26.61 -12.30
N ARG A 231 20.53 -26.80 -12.66
CA ARG A 231 21.57 -27.26 -11.74
C ARG A 231 22.84 -26.41 -11.81
N GLY A 232 23.35 -26.01 -10.64
CA GLY A 232 24.60 -25.27 -10.52
C GLY A 232 24.50 -23.77 -10.84
N ASN A 233 25.65 -23.17 -11.10
CA ASN A 233 25.81 -21.76 -11.42
C ASN A 233 26.31 -21.52 -12.85
N GLU A 234 26.18 -22.52 -13.74
CA GLU A 234 26.67 -22.46 -15.13
C GLU A 234 26.08 -21.27 -15.90
N LEU A 235 24.77 -21.08 -15.80
CA LEU A 235 24.10 -19.91 -16.38
C LEU A 235 24.63 -18.61 -15.80
N ASP A 236 24.83 -18.53 -14.49
CA ASP A 236 25.34 -17.32 -13.84
C ASP A 236 26.77 -17.00 -14.29
N VAL A 237 27.57 -18.04 -14.54
CA VAL A 237 28.96 -17.94 -15.04
C VAL A 237 29.00 -17.47 -16.49
N ALA A 238 28.09 -17.95 -17.34
CA ALA A 238 28.04 -17.61 -18.76
C ALA A 238 27.37 -16.25 -19.03
N MET A 239 26.42 -15.84 -18.18
CA MET A 239 25.59 -14.66 -18.40
C MET A 239 26.37 -13.37 -18.70
N PRO A 240 27.47 -13.02 -18.00
CA PRO A 240 28.12 -11.74 -18.23
C PRO A 240 28.71 -11.58 -19.64
N ALA A 241 29.36 -12.63 -20.15
CA ALA A 241 29.89 -12.65 -21.52
C ALA A 241 28.77 -12.60 -22.58
N ILE A 242 27.64 -13.26 -22.33
CA ILE A 242 26.49 -13.24 -23.24
C ILE A 242 25.83 -11.85 -23.23
N ALA A 243 25.59 -11.28 -22.04
CA ALA A 243 24.97 -9.98 -21.88
C ALA A 243 25.81 -8.86 -22.52
N GLU A 244 27.15 -8.92 -22.41
CA GLU A 244 28.05 -8.00 -23.11
C GLU A 244 27.96 -8.19 -24.63
N LYS A 245 28.13 -9.41 -25.13
CA LYS A 245 28.12 -9.72 -26.57
C LYS A 245 26.85 -9.22 -27.28
N TYR A 246 25.69 -9.37 -26.63
CA TYR A 246 24.40 -9.00 -27.19
C TYR A 246 23.85 -7.68 -26.65
N PHE A 247 24.67 -6.87 -25.97
CA PHE A 247 24.22 -5.65 -25.30
C PHE A 247 23.56 -4.69 -26.28
N GLN A 248 24.15 -4.48 -27.46
CA GLN A 248 23.63 -3.57 -28.48
C GLN A 248 22.54 -4.21 -29.37
N SER A 249 22.66 -5.51 -29.68
CA SER A 249 21.78 -6.16 -30.66
C SER A 249 20.46 -6.68 -30.06
N ARG A 250 20.47 -7.07 -28.78
CA ARG A 250 19.28 -7.57 -28.06
C ARG A 250 18.78 -6.60 -27.00
N LYS A 251 19.61 -5.61 -26.63
CA LYS A 251 19.29 -4.60 -25.63
C LYS A 251 18.71 -5.22 -24.35
N PRO A 252 19.42 -6.15 -23.67
CA PRO A 252 18.99 -6.59 -22.34
C PRO A 252 18.96 -5.40 -21.39
N PHE A 253 18.19 -5.50 -20.31
CA PHE A 253 18.00 -4.40 -19.36
C PHE A 253 19.33 -3.78 -18.87
N TYR A 254 20.33 -4.64 -18.63
CA TYR A 254 21.70 -4.26 -18.32
C TYR A 254 22.68 -5.34 -18.77
N CYS A 255 23.96 -4.98 -18.83
CA CYS A 255 25.09 -5.89 -18.84
C CYS A 255 25.97 -5.67 -17.58
N PHE A 256 27.19 -6.21 -17.57
CA PHE A 256 28.12 -6.16 -16.44
C PHE A 256 29.43 -5.52 -16.86
N GLU A 257 30.13 -4.89 -15.91
CA GLU A 257 31.45 -4.28 -16.14
C GLU A 257 32.55 -5.30 -16.51
N SER A 258 32.33 -6.58 -16.22
CA SER A 258 33.24 -7.68 -16.58
C SER A 258 32.48 -8.84 -17.18
N THR A 259 33.09 -9.51 -18.16
CA THR A 259 32.60 -10.75 -18.76
C THR A 259 32.84 -11.98 -17.88
N LYS A 260 33.67 -11.85 -16.83
CA LYS A 260 33.97 -12.91 -15.87
C LYS A 260 33.07 -12.77 -14.64
N TYR A 261 32.24 -13.77 -14.39
CA TYR A 261 31.30 -13.81 -13.25
C TYR A 261 31.93 -13.47 -11.89
N LYS A 262 33.17 -13.91 -11.63
CA LYS A 262 33.84 -13.65 -10.35
C LYS A 262 34.16 -12.16 -10.15
N ASP A 263 34.48 -11.47 -11.24
CA ASP A 263 34.97 -10.10 -11.27
C ASP A 263 33.83 -9.08 -11.45
N CYS A 264 32.61 -9.53 -11.68
CA CYS A 264 31.43 -8.66 -11.72
C CYS A 264 31.19 -8.00 -10.36
N GLN A 265 31.21 -6.66 -10.32
CA GLN A 265 30.91 -5.86 -9.13
C GLN A 265 29.78 -4.85 -9.36
N SER A 266 29.38 -4.63 -10.61
CA SER A 266 28.42 -3.62 -11.00
C SER A 266 27.63 -4.06 -12.24
N VAL A 267 26.50 -3.39 -12.47
CA VAL A 267 25.71 -3.50 -13.71
C VAL A 267 25.76 -2.20 -14.49
N VAL A 268 25.71 -2.30 -15.81
CA VAL A 268 25.64 -1.17 -16.73
C VAL A 268 24.29 -1.20 -17.42
N ILE A 269 23.43 -0.24 -17.10
CA ILE A 269 22.08 -0.14 -17.65
C ILE A 269 22.16 0.26 -19.12
N HIS A 270 21.33 -0.35 -19.98
CA HIS A 270 21.26 0.05 -21.38
C HIS A 270 20.64 1.45 -21.51
N PRO A 271 21.21 2.37 -22.30
CA PRO A 271 20.68 3.73 -22.48
C PRO A 271 19.21 3.76 -22.92
N ASP A 272 18.82 2.97 -23.92
CA ASP A 272 17.44 2.92 -24.40
C ASP A 272 16.45 2.44 -23.32
N TRP A 273 16.89 1.56 -22.41
CA TRP A 273 16.08 1.17 -21.27
C TRP A 273 15.95 2.30 -20.25
N ALA A 274 17.01 3.09 -20.03
CA ALA A 274 16.96 4.26 -19.15
C ALA A 274 15.97 5.31 -19.67
N GLU A 275 16.03 5.62 -20.97
CA GLU A 275 15.11 6.55 -21.64
C GLU A 275 13.66 6.06 -21.58
N TYR A 276 13.42 4.78 -21.91
CA TYR A 276 12.10 4.17 -21.81
C TYR A 276 11.55 4.21 -20.38
N ILE A 277 12.39 3.89 -19.37
CA ILE A 277 11.96 3.96 -17.97
C ILE A 277 11.68 5.40 -17.55
N GLU A 278 12.52 6.36 -17.91
CA GLU A 278 12.31 7.77 -17.56
C GLU A 278 10.94 8.23 -18.04
N LYS A 279 10.63 7.97 -19.31
CA LYS A 279 9.34 8.33 -19.92
C LYS A 279 8.14 7.64 -19.26
N HIS A 280 8.31 6.40 -18.79
CA HIS A 280 7.20 5.57 -18.29
C HIS A 280 7.33 5.19 -16.81
N TYR A 281 8.11 5.93 -16.04
CA TYR A 281 8.56 5.52 -14.70
C TYR A 281 7.39 5.18 -13.79
N THR A 282 6.37 6.04 -13.73
CA THR A 282 5.20 5.85 -12.86
C THR A 282 4.48 4.54 -13.15
N ILE A 283 4.31 4.19 -14.43
CA ILE A 283 3.62 2.98 -14.86
C ILE A 283 4.46 1.74 -14.54
N ILE A 284 5.76 1.75 -14.88
CA ILE A 284 6.67 0.63 -14.60
C ILE A 284 6.83 0.41 -13.10
N ARG A 285 6.97 1.48 -12.32
CA ARG A 285 7.07 1.43 -10.86
C ARG A 285 5.78 0.91 -10.24
N GLY A 286 4.61 1.29 -10.77
CA GLY A 286 3.30 0.79 -10.39
C GLY A 286 3.14 -0.70 -10.68
N TRP A 287 3.54 -1.15 -11.87
CA TRP A 287 3.57 -2.57 -12.24
C TRP A 287 4.49 -3.39 -11.32
N ALA A 288 5.72 -2.93 -11.09
CA ALA A 288 6.65 -3.62 -10.19
C ALA A 288 6.12 -3.66 -8.73
N SER A 289 5.48 -2.58 -8.27
CA SER A 289 4.76 -2.55 -6.99
C SER A 289 3.64 -3.58 -6.93
N TRP A 290 2.83 -3.71 -7.98
CA TRP A 290 1.74 -4.68 -8.03
C TRP A 290 2.25 -6.12 -7.92
N GLU A 291 3.27 -6.46 -8.69
CA GLU A 291 3.93 -7.77 -8.65
C GLU A 291 4.52 -8.07 -7.26
N TRP A 292 5.14 -7.05 -6.65
CA TRP A 292 5.65 -7.13 -5.28
C TRP A 292 4.53 -7.33 -4.23
N LEU A 293 3.42 -6.60 -4.36
CA LEU A 293 2.26 -6.74 -3.48
C LEU A 293 1.69 -8.16 -3.56
N ASN A 294 1.52 -8.71 -4.77
CA ASN A 294 1.03 -10.07 -4.98
C ASN A 294 1.96 -11.11 -4.34
N TYR A 295 3.28 -10.93 -4.45
CA TYR A 295 4.23 -11.77 -3.74
C TYR A 295 4.02 -11.70 -2.22
N MET A 296 3.99 -10.50 -1.65
CA MET A 296 3.89 -10.32 -0.20
C MET A 296 2.54 -10.76 0.37
N GLN A 297 1.44 -10.57 -0.36
CA GLN A 297 0.12 -11.08 0.01
C GLN A 297 0.12 -12.60 0.15
N ARG A 298 0.74 -13.32 -0.80
CA ARG A 298 0.89 -14.79 -0.72
C ARG A 298 1.74 -15.23 0.48
N ARG A 299 2.70 -14.42 0.91
CA ARG A 299 3.55 -14.70 2.08
C ARG A 299 2.88 -14.34 3.41
N ASN A 300 1.84 -13.51 3.40
CA ASN A 300 1.17 -12.98 4.59
C ASN A 300 -0.36 -13.08 4.49
N PRO A 301 -0.96 -14.23 4.12
CA PRO A 301 -2.37 -14.30 3.71
C PRO A 301 -3.38 -13.83 4.76
N SER A 302 -3.04 -13.94 6.05
CA SER A 302 -3.93 -13.59 7.16
C SER A 302 -3.70 -12.18 7.71
N ILE A 303 -2.71 -11.44 7.19
CA ILE A 303 -2.33 -10.15 7.74
C ILE A 303 -3.18 -9.03 7.12
N PRO A 304 -3.86 -8.19 7.92
CA PRO A 304 -4.68 -7.10 7.39
C PRO A 304 -3.80 -5.98 6.82
N GLY A 305 -4.36 -5.23 5.86
CA GLY A 305 -3.79 -3.95 5.41
C GLY A 305 -2.42 -4.02 4.74
N ILE A 306 -2.05 -5.14 4.10
CA ILE A 306 -0.72 -5.35 3.50
C ILE A 306 -0.30 -4.23 2.55
N VAL A 307 -1.22 -3.73 1.74
CA VAL A 307 -0.96 -2.61 0.82
C VAL A 307 -0.41 -1.38 1.56
N ASN A 308 -1.01 -1.02 2.70
CA ASN A 308 -0.60 0.13 3.52
C ASN A 308 0.72 -0.12 4.28
N LYS A 309 1.10 -1.40 4.46
CA LYS A 309 2.34 -1.81 5.12
C LYS A 309 3.54 -1.87 4.17
N ILE A 310 3.28 -2.08 2.88
CA ILE A 310 4.31 -2.15 1.85
C ILE A 310 4.53 -0.78 1.20
N PHE A 311 3.44 -0.05 0.94
CA PHE A 311 3.48 1.28 0.35
C PHE A 311 3.13 2.30 1.41
N ILE A 312 4.15 2.74 2.14
CA ILE A 312 3.94 3.63 3.26
C ILE A 312 3.48 4.99 2.72
N PRO A 313 2.34 5.52 3.20
CA PRO A 313 1.93 6.87 2.83
C PRO A 313 2.96 7.88 3.35
N GLN A 314 3.21 8.94 2.58
CA GLN A 314 4.21 9.96 2.91
C GLN A 314 3.95 10.67 4.25
N GLN A 315 2.72 10.59 4.77
CA GLN A 315 2.31 11.02 6.10
C GLN A 315 1.22 10.10 6.64
N ARG A 316 1.20 9.86 7.95
CA ARG A 316 0.03 9.26 8.60
C ARG A 316 -1.12 10.26 8.64
N GLY A 317 -2.35 9.77 8.53
CA GLY A 317 -3.53 10.58 8.74
C GLY A 317 -3.53 11.23 10.13
N SER A 318 -4.11 12.42 10.24
CA SER A 318 -4.28 13.06 11.55
C SER A 318 -5.37 12.34 12.36
N LEU A 319 -5.09 12.10 13.65
CA LEU A 319 -6.06 11.61 14.62
C LEU A 319 -6.98 12.71 15.19
N SER A 320 -7.03 13.89 14.56
CA SER A 320 -7.81 15.04 15.05
C SER A 320 -9.28 14.71 15.30
N LYS A 321 -9.94 13.94 14.42
CA LYS A 321 -11.36 13.58 14.54
C LYS A 321 -11.60 12.66 15.74
N GLN A 322 -10.79 11.61 15.88
CA GLN A 322 -10.85 10.66 16.98
C GLN A 322 -10.51 11.35 18.31
N LYS A 323 -9.56 12.30 18.30
CA LYS A 323 -9.21 13.08 19.49
C LYS A 323 -10.35 14.00 19.91
N GLN A 324 -11.06 14.60 18.95
CA GLN A 324 -12.24 15.40 19.23
C GLN A 324 -13.38 14.55 19.82
N TYR A 325 -13.61 13.34 19.28
CA TYR A 325 -14.57 12.39 19.83
C TYR A 325 -14.27 12.08 21.31
N TRP A 326 -13.03 11.71 21.63
CA TRP A 326 -12.68 11.38 23.02
C TRP A 326 -12.67 12.59 23.96
N LYS A 327 -12.39 13.80 23.46
CA LYS A 327 -12.55 15.04 24.25
C LYS A 327 -14.01 15.28 24.62
N LEU A 328 -14.94 15.12 23.69
CA LEU A 328 -16.38 15.21 23.98
C LEU A 328 -16.77 14.24 25.11
N VAL A 329 -16.29 13.00 25.05
CA VAL A 329 -16.58 12.01 26.10
C VAL A 329 -16.04 12.46 27.46
N LEU A 330 -14.82 12.98 27.50
CA LEU A 330 -14.16 13.48 28.72
C LEU A 330 -14.81 14.73 29.31
N GLU A 331 -15.47 15.57 28.50
CA GLU A 331 -16.24 16.73 28.97
C GLU A 331 -17.45 16.31 29.83
N HIS A 332 -18.01 15.13 29.56
CA HIS A 332 -19.20 14.62 30.25
C HIS A 332 -18.88 13.60 31.35
N ARG A 333 -17.68 12.98 31.31
CA ARG A 333 -17.29 11.96 32.28
C ARG A 333 -15.80 11.93 32.55
N ASN A 334 -15.44 11.93 33.82
CA ASN A 334 -14.07 11.64 34.25
C ASN A 334 -13.74 10.16 33.99
N ILE A 335 -12.71 9.93 33.18
CA ILE A 335 -12.20 8.60 32.82
C ILE A 335 -10.78 8.45 33.38
N LYS A 336 -10.45 7.26 33.88
CA LYS A 336 -9.09 6.89 34.25
C LYS A 336 -8.40 6.21 33.07
N CYS A 337 -7.12 6.49 32.88
CA CYS A 337 -6.26 5.77 31.94
C CYS A 337 -6.27 4.28 32.29
N ILE A 338 -6.60 3.41 31.34
CA ILE A 338 -6.72 1.96 31.59
C ILE A 338 -5.39 1.32 32.00
N TYR A 339 -4.26 1.93 31.64
CA TYR A 339 -2.93 1.39 31.91
C TYR A 339 -2.36 1.87 33.24
N SER A 340 -2.43 3.18 33.52
CA SER A 340 -1.82 3.79 34.70
C SER A 340 -2.78 4.03 35.86
N GLY A 341 -4.10 3.91 35.63
CA GLY A 341 -5.14 4.22 36.62
C GLY A 341 -5.30 5.70 36.96
N GLN A 342 -4.46 6.58 36.40
CA GLN A 342 -4.51 8.02 36.62
C GLN A 342 -5.69 8.66 35.89
N THR A 343 -6.29 9.71 36.46
CA THR A 343 -7.39 10.45 35.83
C THR A 343 -6.89 11.21 34.59
N LEU A 344 -7.64 11.12 33.50
CA LEU A 344 -7.34 11.84 32.25
C LEU A 344 -7.77 13.31 32.36
N SER A 345 -7.00 14.20 31.72
CA SER A 345 -7.31 15.63 31.61
C SER A 345 -7.55 16.01 30.14
N LEU A 346 -8.53 16.86 29.86
CA LEU A 346 -8.87 17.34 28.51
C LEU A 346 -7.68 17.95 27.76
N ASP A 347 -6.73 18.53 28.48
CA ASP A 347 -5.58 19.24 27.91
C ASP A 347 -4.38 18.32 27.66
N ASN A 348 -4.28 17.21 28.40
CA ASN A 348 -3.13 16.31 28.36
C ASN A 348 -3.54 14.86 28.03
N ILE A 349 -4.07 14.66 26.82
CA ILE A 349 -4.30 13.32 26.25
C ILE A 349 -3.58 13.10 24.93
N SER A 350 -3.11 11.87 24.75
CA SER A 350 -2.88 11.24 23.45
C SER A 350 -3.91 10.15 23.20
N LEU A 351 -4.00 9.67 21.97
CA LEU A 351 -4.73 8.44 21.68
C LEU A 351 -3.74 7.29 21.52
N ASP A 352 -4.04 6.17 22.16
CA ASP A 352 -3.33 4.91 21.98
C ASP A 352 -4.17 3.98 21.11
N HIS A 353 -3.49 3.26 20.21
CA HIS A 353 -4.07 2.13 19.50
C HIS A 353 -3.89 0.88 20.37
N TYR A 354 -4.98 0.31 20.88
CA TYR A 354 -4.93 -0.86 21.77
C TYR A 354 -4.19 -2.02 21.09
N LEU A 355 -4.58 -2.36 19.86
CA LEU A 355 -3.75 -3.13 18.93
C LEU A 355 -2.81 -2.17 18.19
N PRO A 356 -1.49 -2.43 18.12
CA PRO A 356 -0.52 -1.54 17.49
C PRO A 356 -0.92 -1.08 16.09
N TRP A 357 -0.75 0.21 15.78
CA TRP A 357 -1.03 0.73 14.43
C TRP A 357 -0.20 0.02 13.35
N SER A 358 1.05 -0.32 13.65
CA SER A 358 1.92 -1.13 12.77
C SER A 358 1.38 -2.54 12.50
N PHE A 359 0.48 -3.04 13.35
CA PHE A 359 -0.25 -4.27 13.09
C PHE A 359 -1.55 -4.05 12.29
N VAL A 360 -2.40 -3.08 12.67
CA VAL A 360 -3.72 -2.93 12.03
C VAL A 360 -3.72 -2.05 10.77
N ALA A 361 -2.75 -1.15 10.63
CA ALA A 361 -2.59 -0.19 9.53
C ALA A 361 -3.83 0.69 9.26
N HIS A 362 -4.56 1.06 10.31
CA HIS A 362 -5.72 1.95 10.26
C HIS A 362 -5.91 2.73 11.56
N ASP A 363 -6.71 3.80 11.51
CA ASP A 363 -7.03 4.68 12.64
C ASP A 363 -8.50 4.57 13.08
N GLN A 364 -9.09 3.38 12.96
CA GLN A 364 -10.47 3.13 13.35
C GLN A 364 -10.68 3.31 14.84
N LEU A 365 -11.79 3.98 15.17
CA LEU A 365 -12.08 4.48 16.52
C LEU A 365 -12.28 3.34 17.54
N TRP A 366 -12.78 2.18 17.10
CA TRP A 366 -12.96 0.98 17.95
C TRP A 366 -11.66 0.46 18.57
N ASN A 367 -10.51 0.81 17.98
CA ASN A 367 -9.19 0.41 18.47
C ASN A 367 -8.47 1.55 19.21
N LEU A 368 -9.08 2.72 19.36
CA LEU A 368 -8.46 3.92 19.91
C LEU A 368 -9.05 4.31 21.26
N ILE A 369 -8.20 4.59 22.24
CA ILE A 369 -8.59 5.07 23.57
C ILE A 369 -7.75 6.27 24.02
N PRO A 370 -8.28 7.15 24.88
CA PRO A 370 -7.52 8.26 25.41
C PRO A 370 -6.61 7.76 26.54
N VAL A 371 -5.34 8.15 26.46
CA VAL A 371 -4.33 7.80 27.46
C VAL A 371 -3.43 9.01 27.72
N ILE A 372 -2.64 8.91 28.79
CA ILE A 372 -1.60 9.88 29.12
C ILE A 372 -0.42 9.73 28.12
N PRO A 373 0.15 10.82 27.58
CA PRO A 373 1.20 10.74 26.56
C PRO A 373 2.41 9.88 26.94
N GLU A 374 2.88 9.96 28.18
CA GLU A 374 4.02 9.19 28.69
C GLU A 374 3.72 7.69 28.70
N VAL A 375 2.47 7.33 29.01
CA VAL A 375 1.99 5.94 28.99
C VAL A 375 1.94 5.41 27.56
N ASN A 376 1.43 6.21 26.61
CA ASN A 376 1.40 5.86 25.19
C ASN A 376 2.81 5.61 24.64
N LEU A 377 3.75 6.49 25.00
CA LEU A 377 5.16 6.35 24.62
C LEU A 377 5.78 5.08 25.23
N SER A 378 5.45 4.76 26.48
CA SER A 378 5.91 3.54 27.16
C SER A 378 5.35 2.25 26.52
N LYS A 379 4.08 2.27 26.10
CA LYS A 379 3.44 1.15 25.40
C LYS A 379 4.02 0.96 24.00
N SER A 380 4.22 2.05 23.25
CA SER A 380 4.71 2.03 21.87
C SER A 380 3.94 1.00 21.02
N ASN A 381 4.63 0.18 20.23
CA ASN A 381 4.07 -0.86 19.39
C ASN A 381 3.85 -2.21 20.11
N ASN A 382 3.85 -2.24 21.45
CA ASN A 382 3.65 -3.49 22.19
C ASN A 382 2.15 -3.80 22.38
N LEU A 383 1.82 -5.08 22.51
CA LEU A 383 0.47 -5.55 22.83
C LEU A 383 0.24 -5.46 24.35
N PRO A 384 -0.85 -4.83 24.82
CA PRO A 384 -1.20 -4.79 26.23
C PRO A 384 -1.39 -6.19 26.83
N ALA A 385 -1.02 -6.36 28.09
CA ALA A 385 -1.37 -7.55 28.87
C ALA A 385 -2.90 -7.73 28.95
N GLN A 386 -3.33 -9.00 29.02
CA GLN A 386 -4.75 -9.39 29.01
C GLN A 386 -5.58 -8.72 30.12
N LEU A 387 -4.96 -8.35 31.24
CA LEU A 387 -5.65 -7.69 32.35
C LEU A 387 -6.29 -6.35 31.94
N TYR A 388 -5.73 -5.65 30.94
CA TYR A 388 -6.24 -4.37 30.47
C TYR A 388 -7.46 -4.50 29.56
N PHE A 389 -7.79 -5.72 29.11
CA PHE A 389 -8.83 -5.92 28.11
C PHE A 389 -10.23 -5.54 28.63
N ALA A 390 -10.54 -5.89 29.88
CA ALA A 390 -11.84 -5.58 30.47
C ALA A 390 -12.05 -4.05 30.58
N ASP A 391 -11.03 -3.34 31.05
CA ASP A 391 -11.05 -1.88 31.18
C ASP A 391 -11.09 -1.18 29.81
N PHE A 392 -10.39 -1.74 28.80
CA PHE A 392 -10.47 -1.28 27.42
C PHE A 392 -11.90 -1.33 26.88
N VAL A 393 -12.56 -2.49 26.98
CA VAL A 393 -13.94 -2.65 26.52
C VAL A 393 -14.90 -1.75 27.30
N PHE A 394 -14.68 -1.60 28.61
CA PHE A 394 -15.48 -0.70 29.44
C PHE A 394 -15.37 0.76 28.98
N VAL A 395 -14.15 1.25 28.70
CA VAL A 395 -13.93 2.62 28.22
C VAL A 395 -14.56 2.81 26.84
N GLN A 396 -14.50 1.82 25.95
CA GLN A 396 -15.18 1.85 24.64
C GLN A 396 -16.69 1.96 24.80
N HIS A 397 -17.30 1.10 25.64
CA HIS A 397 -18.74 1.15 25.95
C HIS A 397 -19.17 2.51 26.50
N LEU A 398 -18.38 3.05 27.42
CA LEU A 398 -18.62 4.36 28.02
C LEU A 398 -18.58 5.48 26.96
N GLY A 399 -17.59 5.46 26.07
CA GLY A 399 -17.50 6.42 24.97
C GLY A 399 -18.69 6.33 24.02
N LEU A 400 -19.11 5.12 23.66
CA LEU A 400 -20.28 4.89 22.79
C LEU A 400 -21.58 5.41 23.42
N THR A 401 -21.78 5.16 24.71
CA THR A 401 -22.98 5.59 25.45
C THR A 401 -23.04 7.10 25.58
N ILE A 402 -21.95 7.73 26.03
CA ILE A 402 -21.90 9.19 26.21
C ILE A 402 -22.03 9.90 24.86
N SER A 403 -21.35 9.41 23.83
CA SER A 403 -21.47 10.02 22.51
C SER A 403 -22.88 9.85 21.92
N TYR A 404 -23.57 8.74 22.20
CA TYR A 404 -24.96 8.55 21.79
C TYR A 404 -25.91 9.55 22.45
N GLU A 405 -25.71 9.83 23.74
CA GLU A 405 -26.51 10.80 24.50
C GLU A 405 -26.27 12.26 24.08
N ASN A 406 -25.07 12.58 23.59
CA ASN A 406 -24.62 13.96 23.38
C ASN A 406 -24.43 14.35 21.90
N LEU A 407 -24.42 13.38 20.98
CA LEU A 407 -24.38 13.62 19.54
C LEU A 407 -25.75 13.39 18.92
N GLY A 408 -26.06 14.15 17.87
CA GLY A 408 -27.22 13.83 17.04
C GLY A 408 -27.02 12.48 16.32
N GLU A 409 -28.12 11.75 16.11
CA GLU A 409 -28.16 10.39 15.53
C GLU A 409 -27.21 10.23 14.33
N LYS A 410 -27.35 11.08 13.30
CA LYS A 410 -26.50 11.06 12.11
C LYS A 410 -25.00 11.21 12.43
N SER A 411 -24.66 12.10 13.36
CA SER A 411 -23.27 12.31 13.77
C SER A 411 -22.74 11.08 14.50
N TRP A 412 -23.53 10.50 15.39
CA TRP A 412 -23.14 9.30 16.11
C TRP A 412 -22.93 8.10 15.16
N THR A 413 -23.88 7.85 14.25
CA THR A 413 -23.77 6.78 13.24
C THR A 413 -22.48 6.89 12.41
N ASN A 414 -22.09 8.10 12.01
CA ASN A 414 -20.83 8.32 11.28
C ASN A 414 -19.58 7.98 12.10
N HIS A 415 -19.60 8.18 13.42
CA HIS A 415 -18.46 7.83 14.28
C HIS A 415 -18.39 6.31 14.52
N VAL A 416 -19.55 5.65 14.62
CA VAL A 416 -19.62 4.22 14.99
C VAL A 416 -19.67 3.27 13.80
N GLU A 417 -19.71 3.77 12.56
CA GLU A 417 -19.72 2.97 11.32
C GLU A 417 -18.62 1.88 11.33
N SER A 418 -17.40 2.27 11.70
CA SER A 418 -16.26 1.33 11.80
C SER A 418 -16.46 0.25 12.86
N TYR A 419 -17.16 0.55 13.97
CA TYR A 419 -17.48 -0.46 14.98
C TYR A 419 -18.44 -1.49 14.38
N MET A 420 -19.49 -1.03 13.69
CA MET A 420 -20.48 -1.92 13.07
C MET A 420 -19.87 -2.80 11.99
N SER A 421 -19.08 -2.20 11.09
CA SER A 421 -18.41 -2.92 10.00
C SER A 421 -17.39 -3.93 10.50
N ASP A 422 -16.52 -3.52 11.44
CA ASP A 422 -15.33 -4.30 11.77
C ASP A 422 -15.60 -5.29 12.91
N LEU A 423 -16.44 -4.92 13.89
CA LEU A 423 -16.86 -5.81 14.97
C LEU A 423 -18.10 -6.66 14.60
N LYS A 424 -18.69 -6.44 13.42
CA LYS A 424 -19.87 -7.16 12.90
C LYS A 424 -21.05 -7.11 13.87
N THR A 425 -21.44 -5.91 14.27
CA THR A 425 -22.46 -5.66 15.30
C THR A 425 -23.45 -4.57 14.88
N SER A 426 -24.58 -4.47 15.58
CA SER A 426 -25.63 -3.47 15.30
C SER A 426 -25.50 -2.24 16.22
N PRO A 427 -26.12 -1.10 15.86
CA PRO A 427 -26.15 0.10 16.71
C PRO A 427 -26.65 -0.15 18.14
N GLU A 428 -27.68 -0.98 18.30
CA GLU A 428 -28.28 -1.29 19.60
C GLU A 428 -27.33 -2.14 20.44
N ASP A 429 -26.65 -3.09 19.81
CA ASP A 429 -25.67 -3.98 20.46
C ASP A 429 -24.43 -3.21 20.94
N LEU A 430 -24.07 -2.10 20.29
CA LEU A 430 -22.98 -1.23 20.73
C LEU A 430 -23.26 -0.55 22.09
N LEU A 431 -24.54 -0.36 22.42
CA LEU A 431 -24.97 0.27 23.68
C LEU A 431 -25.21 -0.77 24.78
N ASP A 432 -25.25 -2.06 24.46
CA ASP A 432 -25.30 -3.15 25.43
C ASP A 432 -23.89 -3.64 25.80
N ARG A 433 -23.54 -3.54 27.08
CA ARG A 433 -22.20 -3.85 27.57
C ARG A 433 -21.78 -5.30 27.30
N GLU A 434 -22.68 -6.25 27.47
CA GLU A 434 -22.37 -7.68 27.30
C GLU A 434 -22.24 -8.03 25.81
N ARG A 435 -23.14 -7.51 24.96
CA ARG A 435 -23.07 -7.74 23.51
C ARG A 435 -21.83 -7.09 22.90
N LEU A 436 -21.51 -5.86 23.30
CA LEU A 436 -20.29 -5.18 22.89
C LEU A 436 -19.04 -5.96 23.32
N ARG A 437 -18.99 -6.43 24.57
CA ARG A 437 -17.88 -7.25 25.07
C ARG A 437 -17.69 -8.49 24.20
N ASN A 438 -18.77 -9.22 23.89
CA ASN A 438 -18.70 -10.42 23.06
C ASN A 438 -18.16 -10.11 21.66
N ALA A 439 -18.56 -8.97 21.06
CA ALA A 439 -18.06 -8.55 19.75
C ALA A 439 -16.55 -8.21 19.78
N TYR A 440 -16.10 -7.52 20.83
CA TYR A 440 -14.69 -7.24 21.08
C TYR A 440 -13.88 -8.52 21.32
N GLU A 441 -14.39 -9.47 22.11
CA GLU A 441 -13.73 -10.76 22.33
C GLU A 441 -13.56 -11.54 21.03
N ALA A 442 -14.63 -11.61 20.22
CA ALA A 442 -14.61 -12.30 18.93
C ALA A 442 -13.68 -11.66 17.88
N THR A 443 -13.36 -10.36 18.02
CA THR A 443 -12.55 -9.63 17.03
C THR A 443 -11.13 -9.36 17.52
N VAL A 444 -10.98 -8.76 18.70
CA VAL A 444 -9.68 -8.27 19.19
C VAL A 444 -8.80 -9.40 19.71
N GLN A 445 -9.33 -10.42 20.38
CA GLN A 445 -8.48 -11.51 20.89
C GLN A 445 -7.80 -12.33 19.77
N PRO A 446 -8.50 -12.71 18.67
CA PRO A 446 -7.85 -13.33 17.53
C PRO A 446 -6.77 -12.43 16.90
N LEU A 447 -7.04 -11.13 16.81
CA LEU A 447 -6.08 -10.14 16.29
C LEU A 447 -4.85 -9.99 17.18
N THR A 448 -5.01 -9.93 18.51
CA THR A 448 -3.90 -9.94 19.48
C THR A 448 -3.04 -11.19 19.30
N THR A 449 -3.67 -12.35 19.19
CA THR A 449 -2.97 -13.63 18.96
C THR A 449 -2.19 -13.62 17.64
N LEU A 450 -2.79 -13.08 16.58
CA LEU A 450 -2.15 -12.98 15.27
C LEU A 450 -0.96 -12.01 15.30
N ALA A 451 -1.09 -10.85 15.94
CA ALA A 451 -0.02 -9.88 16.12
C ALA A 451 1.16 -10.48 16.91
N ALA A 452 0.88 -11.19 18.00
CA ALA A 452 1.91 -11.89 18.78
C ALA A 452 2.69 -12.91 17.92
N LYS A 453 1.97 -13.74 17.15
CA LYS A 453 2.59 -14.69 16.20
C LYS A 453 3.40 -14.01 15.11
N GLN A 454 3.05 -12.77 14.75
CA GLN A 454 3.78 -11.98 13.77
C GLN A 454 5.09 -11.41 14.34
N GLY A 455 5.28 -11.43 15.67
CA GLY A 455 6.50 -10.95 16.33
C GLY A 455 6.37 -9.59 17.00
N PHE A 456 5.15 -9.14 17.28
CA PHE A 456 4.92 -8.04 18.22
C PHE A 456 5.12 -8.51 19.66
N THR A 457 5.76 -7.68 20.49
CA THR A 457 5.97 -8.00 21.92
C THR A 457 4.63 -8.07 22.63
N SER A 458 4.37 -9.20 23.28
CA SER A 458 3.16 -9.45 24.06
C SER A 458 3.31 -9.06 25.52
N ASP A 459 2.18 -9.04 26.24
CA ASP A 459 2.11 -8.94 27.69
C ASP A 459 2.77 -7.68 28.26
N TRP A 460 2.67 -6.57 27.53
CA TRP A 460 3.16 -5.28 28.03
C TRP A 460 2.35 -4.85 29.25
N LEU A 461 3.08 -4.52 30.32
CA LEU A 461 2.57 -3.96 31.56
C LEU A 461 3.13 -2.56 31.72
N TYR A 462 2.28 -1.61 32.10
CA TYR A 462 2.77 -0.29 32.45
C TYR A 462 3.65 -0.41 33.71
N PRO A 463 4.91 0.06 33.68
CA PRO A 463 5.76 0.02 34.85
C PRO A 463 5.13 0.87 35.95
N SER A 464 4.60 0.23 36.99
CA SER A 464 4.19 0.92 38.20
C SER A 464 5.40 1.64 38.79
N GLN A 465 5.30 2.97 38.93
CA GLN A 465 6.28 3.76 39.68
C GLN A 465 6.28 3.39 41.15
#